data_AF-A0A438G2A1-F1
#
_entry.id   AF-A0A438G2A1-F1
#
_cell.length_a   1.000
_cell.length_b   1.000
_cell.length_c   1.000
_cell.angle_alpha   90.00
_cell.angle_beta   90.00
_cell.angle_gamma   90.00
#
_symmetry.space_group_name_H-M   'P 1'
#
loop_
_entity.id
_entity.type
_entity.pdbx_description
1 polymer ?
#
loop_
_entity_poly.entity_id
_entity_poly.type
_entity_poly.pdbx_seq_one_letter_code
_entity_poly.pdbx_strand_id
1 'polypeptide(L)'
;MVVSSNAFATFNLPTQVISIKLDGTNFLAWSAQLIPLFRSYGLMGIVDGSNPCPSQYSSDELCDQSVFNSAYVVWQYKDQTVLGWIVSSLSPSIVSTIYGLETSRLAWQDLNLRFVALSTSRISLIKRKLQSFQQGSMSCQSFQDEVKSLSDELLAVGKPVEDFDLILSVLNGLNSSFHSFVTTYMLFAKEKSMSFSDFHAELLNYDLM
;
A
#
# COMPACT_ATOMS: atom_id res chain seq x y z
N MET A 1 -11.20 -47.98 -14.74
CA MET A 1 -10.09 -47.21 -14.13
C MET A 1 -10.11 -45.82 -14.72
N VAL A 2 -10.68 -44.85 -14.00
CA VAL A 2 -10.61 -43.44 -14.39
C VAL A 2 -9.44 -42.87 -13.59
N VAL A 3 -8.32 -42.65 -14.26
CA VAL A 3 -7.18 -41.91 -13.70
C VAL A 3 -7.60 -40.45 -13.71
N SER A 4 -8.06 -39.94 -12.58
CA SER A 4 -8.38 -38.53 -12.39
C SER A 4 -7.09 -37.72 -12.57
N SER A 5 -7.00 -37.03 -13.70
CA SER A 5 -5.89 -36.13 -14.02
C SER A 5 -5.96 -34.94 -13.06
N ASN A 6 -5.14 -34.94 -12.00
CA ASN A 6 -4.91 -33.75 -11.19
C ASN A 6 -4.11 -32.75 -12.02
N ALA A 7 -4.80 -31.94 -12.80
CA ALA A 7 -4.22 -30.78 -13.45
C ALA A 7 -3.82 -29.78 -12.35
N PHE A 8 -2.53 -29.77 -12.00
CA PHE A 8 -1.95 -28.64 -11.26
C PHE A 8 -2.07 -27.43 -12.16
N ALA A 9 -3.03 -26.54 -11.89
CA ALA A 9 -3.11 -25.26 -12.55
C ALA A 9 -1.83 -24.49 -12.21
N THR A 10 -0.93 -24.33 -13.18
CA THR A 10 0.26 -23.50 -13.06
C THR A 10 -0.19 -22.06 -12.87
N PHE A 11 -0.19 -21.60 -11.62
CA PHE A 11 -0.46 -20.21 -11.27
C PHE A 11 0.76 -19.35 -11.59
N ASN A 12 0.93 -19.05 -12.87
CA ASN A 12 1.85 -18.01 -13.29
C ASN A 12 1.33 -16.68 -12.75
N LEU A 13 2.16 -16.00 -11.97
CA LEU A 13 1.93 -14.61 -11.58
C LEU A 13 1.72 -13.83 -12.89
N PRO A 14 0.53 -13.23 -13.14
CA PRO A 14 0.42 -12.35 -14.28
C PRO A 14 1.42 -11.24 -14.00
N THR A 15 2.43 -11.10 -14.86
CA THR A 15 3.59 -10.21 -14.74
C THR A 15 3.24 -8.72 -14.62
N GLN A 16 1.96 -8.39 -14.47
CA GLN A 16 1.38 -7.05 -14.44
C GLN A 16 0.62 -6.72 -13.14
N VAL A 17 0.45 -7.64 -12.19
CA VAL A 17 -0.47 -7.38 -11.04
C VAL A 17 0.19 -6.64 -9.87
N ILE A 18 1.51 -6.78 -9.68
CA ILE A 18 2.21 -6.13 -8.56
C ILE A 18 3.21 -5.13 -9.11
N SER A 19 2.74 -3.91 -9.34
CA SER A 19 3.59 -2.82 -9.81
C SER A 19 4.50 -2.27 -8.72
N ILE A 20 4.16 -2.48 -7.45
CA ILE A 20 4.87 -1.91 -6.30
C ILE A 20 5.58 -3.01 -5.52
N LYS A 21 6.90 -2.92 -5.43
CA LYS A 21 7.68 -3.78 -4.53
C LYS A 21 7.69 -3.22 -3.11
N LEU A 22 7.52 -4.08 -2.12
CA LEU A 22 7.62 -3.67 -0.71
C LEU A 22 9.05 -3.22 -0.41
N ASP A 23 9.21 -1.97 0.02
CA ASP A 23 10.50 -1.36 0.40
C ASP A 23 10.62 -1.00 1.89
N GLY A 24 9.58 -1.30 2.66
CA GLY A 24 9.47 -1.02 4.09
C GLY A 24 8.71 0.26 4.44
N THR A 25 8.47 1.15 3.48
CA THR A 25 7.71 2.40 3.69
C THR A 25 6.30 2.37 3.09
N ASN A 26 6.08 1.46 2.15
CA ASN A 26 4.88 1.39 1.32
C ASN A 26 3.99 0.16 1.62
N PHE A 27 4.07 -0.41 2.83
CA PHE A 27 3.36 -1.65 3.18
C PHE A 27 1.85 -1.58 2.92
N LEU A 28 1.20 -0.46 3.24
CA LEU A 28 -0.24 -0.32 3.03
C LEU A 28 -0.62 -0.31 1.55
N ALA A 29 0.17 0.35 0.71
CA ALA A 29 -0.04 0.35 -0.74
C ALA A 29 0.24 -1.02 -1.36
N TRP A 30 1.33 -1.67 -0.93
CA TRP A 30 1.70 -3.02 -1.35
C TRP A 30 0.63 -4.06 -0.98
N SER A 31 0.19 -4.07 0.29
CA SER A 31 -0.83 -5.01 0.77
C SER A 31 -2.19 -4.77 0.09
N ALA A 32 -2.53 -3.53 -0.26
CA ALA A 32 -3.73 -3.21 -1.02
C ALA A 32 -3.76 -3.81 -2.44
N GLN A 33 -2.59 -4.10 -3.04
CA GLN A 33 -2.51 -4.80 -4.34
C GLN A 33 -2.61 -6.32 -4.19
N LEU A 34 -1.97 -6.89 -3.16
CA LEU A 34 -1.95 -8.33 -2.92
C LEU A 34 -3.25 -8.91 -2.37
N ILE A 35 -3.95 -8.19 -1.49
CA ILE A 35 -5.17 -8.70 -0.86
C ILE A 35 -6.27 -9.01 -1.91
N PRO A 36 -6.59 -8.11 -2.87
CA PRO A 36 -7.54 -8.42 -3.94
C PRO A 36 -7.09 -9.60 -4.80
N LEU A 37 -5.78 -9.74 -5.06
CA LEU A 37 -5.22 -10.87 -5.79
C LEU A 37 -5.43 -12.18 -5.04
N PHE A 38 -5.13 -12.25 -3.74
CA PHE A 38 -5.38 -13.46 -2.96
C PHE A 38 -6.86 -13.81 -2.90
N ARG A 39 -7.75 -12.81 -2.85
CA ARG A 39 -9.20 -13.00 -2.85
C ARG A 39 -9.71 -13.53 -4.19
N SER A 40 -9.25 -12.99 -5.32
CA SER A 40 -9.71 -13.42 -6.65
C SER A 40 -9.37 -14.87 -6.95
N TYR A 41 -8.26 -15.38 -6.40
CA TYR A 41 -7.83 -16.77 -6.52
C TYR A 41 -8.34 -17.68 -5.37
N GLY A 42 -9.10 -17.15 -4.40
CA GLY A 42 -9.59 -17.92 -3.26
C GLY A 42 -8.48 -18.41 -2.31
N LEU A 43 -7.35 -17.71 -2.28
CA LEU A 43 -6.15 -18.06 -1.50
C LEU A 43 -6.05 -17.32 -0.16
N MET A 44 -6.93 -16.34 0.09
CA MET A 44 -6.93 -15.56 1.34
C MET A 44 -6.96 -16.44 2.60
N GLY A 45 -7.72 -17.54 2.55
CA GLY A 45 -7.83 -18.50 3.66
C GLY A 45 -6.50 -19.13 4.09
N ILE A 46 -5.51 -19.20 3.20
CA ILE A 46 -4.17 -19.71 3.52
C ILE A 46 -3.39 -18.65 4.32
N VAL A 47 -3.52 -17.38 3.93
CA VAL A 47 -2.80 -16.24 4.52
C VAL A 47 -3.36 -15.87 5.89
N ASP A 48 -4.68 -15.81 6.03
CA ASP A 48 -5.35 -15.48 7.29
C ASP A 48 -5.42 -16.67 8.27
N GLY A 49 -5.21 -17.89 7.76
CA GLY A 49 -5.22 -19.12 8.54
C GLY A 49 -6.60 -19.76 8.72
N SER A 50 -7.64 -19.27 8.04
CA SER A 50 -8.98 -19.86 8.02
C SER A 50 -8.99 -21.24 7.36
N ASN A 51 -8.02 -21.52 6.49
CA ASN A 51 -7.75 -22.83 5.89
C ASN A 51 -6.44 -23.39 6.49
N PRO A 52 -6.48 -24.02 7.67
CA PRO A 52 -5.29 -24.57 8.31
C PRO A 52 -4.68 -25.72 7.49
N CYS A 53 -3.38 -25.94 7.67
CA CYS A 53 -2.67 -27.05 7.05
C CYS A 53 -3.28 -28.39 7.49
N PRO A 54 -3.76 -29.25 6.57
CA PRO A 54 -4.28 -30.57 6.91
C PRO A 54 -3.13 -31.52 7.32
N SER A 55 -3.46 -32.62 7.97
CA SER A 55 -2.46 -33.63 8.36
C SER A 55 -1.75 -34.19 7.12
N GLN A 56 -0.42 -34.30 7.21
CA GLN A 56 0.43 -34.80 6.12
C GLN A 56 0.12 -36.28 5.78
N TYR A 57 -0.29 -37.04 6.79
CA TYR A 57 -0.63 -38.46 6.68
C TYR A 57 -2.12 -38.68 6.93
N SER A 58 -2.66 -39.67 6.21
CA SER A 58 -4.10 -39.98 6.17
C SER A 58 -4.61 -40.69 7.44
N SER A 59 -3.70 -41.25 8.26
CA SER A 59 -3.97 -41.83 9.58
C SER A 59 -2.66 -42.00 10.37
N ASP A 60 -2.71 -41.90 11.70
CA ASP A 60 -1.55 -42.08 12.59
C ASP A 60 -0.93 -43.50 12.52
N GLU A 61 -1.68 -44.51 12.06
CA GLU A 61 -1.22 -45.90 11.94
C GLU A 61 -0.53 -46.24 10.59
N LEU A 62 -0.54 -45.33 9.61
CA LEU A 62 -0.03 -45.57 8.24
C LEU A 62 1.28 -44.82 7.92
N CYS A 63 2.02 -44.38 8.96
CA CYS A 63 3.34 -43.77 8.80
C CYS A 63 4.29 -44.65 7.96
N ASP A 64 4.12 -45.98 8.00
CA ASP A 64 4.94 -46.94 7.25
C ASP A 64 4.54 -47.13 5.77
N GLN A 65 3.37 -46.64 5.32
CA GLN A 65 2.87 -46.88 3.96
C GLN A 65 2.96 -45.68 3.01
N SER A 66 3.54 -44.56 3.44
CA SER A 66 3.83 -43.40 2.56
C SER A 66 2.61 -42.85 1.79
N VAL A 67 1.39 -43.03 2.29
CA VAL A 67 0.18 -42.51 1.62
C VAL A 67 -0.03 -41.07 2.04
N PHE A 68 0.58 -40.15 1.29
CA PHE A 68 0.40 -38.71 1.47
C PHE A 68 -1.06 -38.31 1.34
N ASN A 69 -1.54 -37.50 2.27
CA ASN A 69 -2.86 -36.90 2.17
C ASN A 69 -2.90 -35.98 0.94
N SER A 70 -3.76 -36.29 -0.03
CA SER A 70 -3.92 -35.49 -1.25
C SER A 70 -4.33 -34.05 -0.94
N ALA A 71 -5.08 -33.82 0.15
CA ALA A 71 -5.44 -32.49 0.62
C ALA A 71 -4.21 -31.69 1.12
N TYR A 72 -3.23 -32.36 1.76
CA TYR A 72 -1.98 -31.73 2.17
C TYR A 72 -1.16 -31.27 0.98
N VAL A 73 -1.01 -32.11 -0.04
CA VAL A 73 -0.27 -31.75 -1.27
C VAL A 73 -0.91 -30.54 -1.96
N VAL A 74 -2.25 -30.51 -2.07
CA VAL A 74 -2.98 -29.38 -2.66
C VAL A 74 -2.84 -28.12 -1.80
N TRP A 75 -2.93 -28.24 -0.47
CA TRP A 75 -2.74 -27.12 0.45
C TRP A 75 -1.32 -26.55 0.35
N GLN A 76 -0.31 -27.42 0.37
CA GLN A 76 1.10 -27.03 0.27
C GLN A 76 1.38 -26.33 -1.06
N TYR A 77 0.82 -26.81 -2.17
CA TYR A 77 0.94 -26.15 -3.46
C TYR A 77 0.38 -24.71 -3.42
N LYS A 78 -0.80 -24.52 -2.81
CA LYS A 78 -1.40 -23.18 -2.65
C LYS A 78 -0.55 -22.28 -1.77
N ASP A 79 -0.11 -22.77 -0.62
CA ASP A 79 0.74 -22.02 0.31
C ASP A 79 2.05 -21.58 -0.34
N GLN A 80 2.75 -22.49 -1.01
CA GLN A 80 4.01 -22.18 -1.68
C GLN A 80 3.82 -21.25 -2.88
N THR A 81 2.69 -21.31 -3.56
CA THR A 81 2.32 -20.34 -4.61
C THR A 81 2.20 -18.94 -4.01
N VAL A 82 1.45 -18.79 -2.91
CA VAL A 82 1.27 -17.50 -2.23
C VAL A 82 2.61 -17.00 -1.68
N LEU A 83 3.42 -17.87 -1.08
CA LEU A 83 4.74 -17.50 -0.56
C LEU A 83 5.64 -17.01 -1.69
N GLY A 84 5.65 -17.71 -2.84
CA GLY A 84 6.37 -17.27 -4.04
C GLY A 84 5.91 -15.89 -4.52
N TRP A 85 4.60 -15.63 -4.49
CA TRP A 85 4.05 -14.32 -4.85
C TRP A 85 4.49 -13.22 -3.87
N ILE A 86 4.39 -13.47 -2.56
CA ILE A 86 4.88 -12.56 -1.53
C ILE A 86 6.35 -12.26 -1.79
N VAL A 87 7.22 -13.27 -1.82
CA VAL A 87 8.68 -13.10 -2.01
C VAL A 87 9.01 -12.34 -3.29
N SER A 88 8.34 -12.64 -4.41
CA SER A 88 8.57 -11.96 -5.69
C SER A 88 8.21 -10.47 -5.68
N SER A 89 7.30 -10.09 -4.79
CA SER A 89 6.79 -8.72 -4.61
C SER A 89 7.61 -7.90 -3.60
N LEU A 90 8.67 -8.47 -3.03
CA LEU A 90 9.53 -7.78 -2.08
C LEU A 90 10.73 -7.15 -2.79
N SER A 91 11.24 -6.05 -2.24
CA SER A 91 12.57 -5.57 -2.60
C SER A 91 13.66 -6.48 -2.00
N PRO A 92 14.88 -6.51 -2.56
CA PRO A 92 15.95 -7.36 -2.05
C PRO A 92 16.28 -7.14 -0.56
N SER A 93 16.13 -5.91 -0.06
CA SER A 93 16.37 -5.59 1.35
C SER A 93 15.30 -6.17 2.29
N ILE A 94 14.09 -6.41 1.81
CA ILE A 94 13.01 -7.00 2.61
C ILE A 94 13.01 -8.53 2.51
N VAL A 95 13.38 -9.10 1.36
CA VAL A 95 13.48 -10.58 1.19
C VAL A 95 14.39 -11.19 2.25
N SER A 96 15.52 -10.56 2.57
CA SER A 96 16.45 -11.05 3.59
C SER A 96 15.84 -11.12 5.00
N THR A 97 14.82 -10.30 5.28
CA THR A 97 14.18 -10.24 6.61
C THR A 97 13.23 -11.39 6.88
N ILE A 98 12.69 -12.01 5.82
CA ILE A 98 11.74 -13.14 5.91
C ILE A 98 12.41 -14.49 5.59
N TYR A 99 13.75 -14.51 5.51
CA TYR A 99 14.50 -15.73 5.25
C TYR A 99 14.22 -16.78 6.34
N GLY A 100 13.92 -18.01 5.91
CA GLY A 100 13.59 -19.12 6.82
C GLY A 100 12.11 -19.22 7.21
N LEU A 101 11.25 -18.30 6.77
CA LEU A 101 9.80 -18.44 6.94
C LEU A 101 9.24 -19.37 5.86
N GLU A 102 8.84 -20.58 6.26
CA GLU A 102 8.47 -21.66 5.35
C GLU A 102 7.04 -21.59 4.80
N THR A 103 6.17 -20.78 5.42
CA THR A 103 4.76 -20.66 5.02
C THR A 103 4.39 -19.22 4.67
N SER A 104 3.45 -19.08 3.75
CA SER A 104 2.93 -17.77 3.32
C SER A 104 2.31 -17.00 4.49
N ARG A 105 1.65 -17.71 5.41
CA ARG A 105 1.07 -17.13 6.63
C ARG A 105 2.13 -16.50 7.53
N LEU A 106 3.21 -17.22 7.83
CA LEU A 106 4.28 -16.70 8.68
C LEU A 106 4.93 -15.46 8.05
N ALA A 107 5.22 -15.53 6.74
CA ALA A 107 5.77 -14.40 6.00
C ALA A 107 4.84 -13.18 6.05
N TRP A 108 3.53 -13.37 5.79
CA TRP A 108 2.56 -12.29 5.84
C TRP A 108 2.43 -11.68 7.24
N GLN A 109 2.41 -12.50 8.29
CA GLN A 109 2.33 -12.03 9.67
C GLN A 109 3.56 -11.23 10.11
N ASP A 110 4.78 -11.70 9.80
CA ASP A 110 6.00 -10.95 10.12
C ASP A 110 6.02 -9.59 9.43
N LEU A 111 5.76 -9.57 8.11
CA LEU A 111 5.71 -8.32 7.34
C LEU A 111 4.66 -7.34 7.89
N ASN A 112 3.48 -7.85 8.25
CA ASN A 112 2.41 -7.04 8.83
C ASN A 112 2.81 -6.46 10.18
N LEU A 113 3.35 -7.27 11.10
CA LEU A 113 3.82 -6.81 12.41
C LEU A 113 4.94 -5.77 12.29
N ARG A 114 5.86 -5.98 11.35
CA ARG A 114 7.04 -5.14 11.16
C ARG A 114 6.72 -3.78 10.54
N PHE A 115 5.87 -3.75 9.51
CA PHE A 115 5.73 -2.57 8.65
C PHE A 115 4.39 -1.82 8.77
N VAL A 116 3.34 -2.40 9.35
CA VAL A 116 2.05 -1.69 9.51
C VAL A 116 2.19 -0.46 10.39
N ALA A 117 2.78 -0.63 11.58
CA ALA A 117 2.92 0.46 12.54
C ALA A 117 3.81 1.58 11.99
N LEU A 118 4.92 1.21 11.33
CA LEU A 118 5.84 2.16 10.72
C LEU A 118 5.19 2.95 9.59
N SER A 119 4.52 2.26 8.66
CA SER A 119 3.85 2.89 7.52
C SER A 119 2.73 3.83 7.97
N THR A 120 1.94 3.40 8.96
CA THR A 120 0.85 4.20 9.53
C THR A 120 1.38 5.44 10.25
N SER A 121 2.48 5.28 11.01
CA SER A 121 3.15 6.40 11.70
C SER A 121 3.73 7.40 10.70
N ARG A 122 4.37 6.93 9.62
CA ARG A 122 4.88 7.78 8.54
C ARG A 122 3.76 8.57 7.88
N ILE A 123 2.65 7.93 7.50
CA ILE A 123 1.48 8.62 6.93
C ILE A 123 0.97 9.70 7.89
N SER A 124 0.86 9.37 9.18
CA SER A 124 0.39 10.31 10.20
C SER A 124 1.34 11.50 10.35
N LEU A 125 2.66 11.26 10.26
CA LEU A 125 3.67 12.30 10.31
C LEU A 125 3.58 13.22 9.09
N ILE A 126 3.46 12.67 7.88
CA ILE A 126 3.36 13.47 6.65
C ILE A 126 2.07 14.29 6.66
N LYS A 127 0.93 13.70 7.04
CA LYS A 127 -0.34 14.44 7.20
C LYS A 127 -0.22 15.58 8.19
N ARG A 128 0.43 15.34 9.34
CA ARG A 128 0.67 16.39 10.33
C ARG A 128 1.56 17.49 9.77
N LYS A 129 2.66 17.12 9.10
CA LYS A 129 3.58 18.07 8.47
C LYS A 129 2.82 18.94 7.48
N LEU A 130 2.00 18.35 6.61
CA LEU A 130 1.17 19.06 5.65
C LEU A 130 0.21 20.06 6.33
N GLN A 131 -0.53 19.63 7.35
CA GLN A 131 -1.50 20.48 8.05
C GLN A 131 -0.86 21.63 8.83
N SER A 132 0.35 21.43 9.36
CA SER A 132 1.09 22.45 10.12
C SER A 132 2.12 23.18 9.28
N PHE A 133 2.20 22.93 7.98
CA PHE A 133 3.21 23.56 7.13
C PHE A 133 2.88 25.04 6.94
N GLN A 134 3.87 25.89 7.13
CA GLN A 134 3.72 27.34 7.09
C GLN A 134 4.77 27.91 6.16
N GLN A 135 4.38 28.86 5.32
CA GLN A 135 5.25 29.54 4.38
C GLN A 135 6.39 30.26 5.11
N GLY A 136 6.12 30.90 6.26
CA GLY A 136 7.15 31.63 7.00
C GLY A 136 7.89 32.63 6.11
N SER A 137 9.23 32.51 6.06
CA SER A 137 10.11 33.33 5.23
C SER A 137 10.40 32.76 3.83
N MET A 138 9.73 31.68 3.44
CA MET A 138 9.90 31.03 2.14
C MET A 138 9.22 31.84 1.04
N SER A 139 9.72 31.73 -0.20
CA SER A 139 8.99 32.22 -1.37
C SER A 139 7.69 31.44 -1.55
N CYS A 140 6.71 32.05 -2.23
CA CYS A 140 5.43 31.38 -2.51
C CYS A 140 5.64 30.09 -3.32
N GLN A 141 6.50 30.14 -4.34
CA GLN A 141 6.86 28.99 -5.16
C GLN A 141 7.42 27.84 -4.32
N SER A 142 8.45 28.09 -3.51
CA SER A 142 9.09 27.04 -2.70
C SER A 142 8.14 26.45 -1.65
N PHE A 143 7.23 27.27 -1.11
CA PHE A 143 6.18 26.79 -0.22
C PHE A 143 5.21 25.85 -0.94
N GLN A 144 4.72 26.24 -2.12
CA GLN A 144 3.81 25.42 -2.91
C GLN A 144 4.45 24.11 -3.39
N ASP A 145 5.72 24.14 -3.78
CA ASP A 145 6.48 22.95 -4.19
C ASP A 145 6.59 21.93 -3.03
N GLU A 146 6.85 22.39 -1.81
CA GLU A 146 6.94 21.51 -0.64
C GLU A 146 5.56 20.94 -0.26
N VAL A 147 4.49 21.74 -0.34
CA VAL A 147 3.12 21.24 -0.13
C VAL A 147 2.76 20.17 -1.15
N LYS A 148 3.08 20.40 -2.43
CA LYS A 148 2.87 19.44 -3.51
C LYS A 148 3.66 18.15 -3.26
N SER A 149 4.93 18.26 -2.88
CA SER A 149 5.79 17.13 -2.54
C SER A 149 5.19 16.26 -1.43
N LEU A 150 4.67 16.88 -0.35
CA LEU A 150 4.00 16.15 0.74
C LEU A 150 2.72 15.45 0.28
N SER A 151 1.95 16.08 -0.59
CA SER A 151 0.76 15.48 -1.21
C SER A 151 1.12 14.29 -2.10
N ASP A 152 2.17 14.43 -2.91
CA ASP A 152 2.67 13.37 -3.80
C ASP A 152 3.22 12.18 -2.99
N GLU A 153 3.90 12.42 -1.86
CA GLU A 153 4.31 11.36 -0.93
C GLU A 153 3.09 10.60 -0.37
N LEU A 154 2.01 11.30 -0.02
CA LEU A 154 0.78 10.68 0.45
C LEU A 154 0.05 9.91 -0.67
N LEU A 155 0.05 10.44 -1.89
CA LEU A 155 -0.48 9.76 -3.07
C LEU A 155 0.28 8.45 -3.34
N ALA A 156 1.61 8.47 -3.26
CA ALA A 156 2.47 7.30 -3.50
C ALA A 156 2.19 6.13 -2.54
N VAL A 157 1.74 6.43 -1.31
CA VAL A 157 1.35 5.41 -0.31
C VAL A 157 -0.15 5.11 -0.30
N GLY A 158 -0.89 5.54 -1.33
CA GLY A 158 -2.32 5.26 -1.49
C GLY A 158 -3.22 6.05 -0.55
N LYS A 159 -2.77 7.23 -0.10
CA LYS A 159 -3.53 8.15 0.76
C LYS A 159 -3.67 9.53 0.09
N PRO A 160 -4.28 9.62 -1.11
CA PRO A 160 -4.43 10.89 -1.81
C PRO A 160 -5.11 11.95 -0.93
N VAL A 161 -4.70 13.21 -1.11
CA VAL A 161 -5.35 14.39 -0.52
C VAL A 161 -6.26 14.98 -1.58
N GLU A 162 -7.50 15.31 -1.22
CA GLU A 162 -8.41 15.98 -2.14
C GLU A 162 -7.94 17.41 -2.41
N ASP A 163 -8.13 17.90 -3.64
CA ASP A 163 -7.70 19.23 -4.05
C ASP A 163 -8.22 20.32 -3.10
N PHE A 164 -9.48 20.21 -2.65
CA PHE A 164 -10.07 21.14 -1.68
C PHE A 164 -9.30 21.19 -0.35
N ASP A 165 -9.00 20.03 0.23
CA ASP A 165 -8.24 19.93 1.49
C ASP A 165 -6.81 20.43 1.32
N LEU A 166 -6.21 20.19 0.15
CA LEU A 166 -4.86 20.63 -0.16
C LEU A 166 -4.82 22.16 -0.33
N ILE A 167 -5.78 22.74 -1.04
CA ILE A 167 -5.95 24.19 -1.18
C ILE A 167 -6.15 24.83 0.20
N LEU A 168 -7.02 24.27 1.04
CA LEU A 168 -7.24 24.78 2.39
C LEU A 168 -5.95 24.74 3.23
N SER A 169 -5.14 23.69 3.07
CA SER A 169 -3.84 23.57 3.73
C SER A 169 -2.88 24.68 3.27
N VAL A 170 -2.84 25.00 1.97
CA VAL A 170 -2.05 26.14 1.45
C VAL A 170 -2.56 27.45 2.04
N LEU A 171 -3.87 27.73 1.96
CA LEU A 171 -4.47 28.97 2.46
C LEU A 171 -4.17 29.23 3.94
N ASN A 172 -4.19 28.18 4.77
CA ASN A 172 -3.88 28.26 6.20
C ASN A 172 -2.37 28.38 6.49
N GLY A 173 -1.52 28.03 5.53
CA GLY A 173 -0.06 28.09 5.66
C GLY A 173 0.58 29.34 5.07
N LEU A 174 -0.16 30.10 4.25
CA LEU A 174 0.34 31.34 3.66
C LEU A 174 0.65 32.39 4.74
N ASN A 175 1.72 33.15 4.53
CA ASN A 175 2.10 34.21 5.45
C ASN A 175 1.23 35.47 5.26
N SER A 176 1.50 36.49 6.08
CA SER A 176 0.64 37.68 6.15
C SER A 176 0.60 38.52 4.87
N SER A 177 1.57 38.41 3.94
CA SER A 177 1.51 39.18 2.68
C SER A 177 0.38 38.74 1.77
N PHE A 178 -0.17 37.53 1.96
CA PHE A 178 -1.25 36.97 1.16
C PHE A 178 -2.63 37.10 1.81
N HIS A 179 -2.78 37.82 2.93
CA HIS A 179 -4.09 37.93 3.61
C HIS A 179 -5.21 38.47 2.71
N SER A 180 -4.92 39.42 1.81
CA SER A 180 -5.90 39.95 0.86
C SER A 180 -6.36 38.88 -0.13
N PHE A 181 -5.41 38.11 -0.67
CA PHE A 181 -5.70 36.96 -1.53
C PHE A 181 -6.56 35.92 -0.80
N VAL A 182 -6.16 35.50 0.41
CA VAL A 182 -6.88 34.49 1.20
C VAL A 182 -8.31 34.95 1.50
N THR A 183 -8.51 36.21 1.89
CA THR A 183 -9.84 36.75 2.18
C THR A 183 -10.72 36.76 0.93
N THR A 184 -10.17 37.22 -0.19
CA THR A 184 -10.87 37.25 -1.48
C THR A 184 -11.25 35.82 -1.89
N TYR A 185 -10.31 34.89 -1.84
CA TYR A 185 -10.53 33.50 -2.18
C TYR A 185 -11.64 32.88 -1.31
N MET A 186 -11.59 33.01 0.02
CA MET A 186 -12.62 32.43 0.90
C MET A 186 -14.02 33.02 0.68
N LEU A 187 -14.11 34.26 0.19
CA LEU A 187 -15.38 34.94 -0.06
C LEU A 187 -16.03 34.48 -1.37
N PHE A 188 -15.21 34.21 -2.41
CA PHE A 188 -15.69 33.86 -3.75
C PHE A 188 -15.59 32.36 -4.12
N ALA A 189 -14.74 31.58 -3.43
CA ALA A 189 -14.45 30.19 -3.81
C ALA A 189 -15.51 29.17 -3.37
N LYS A 190 -16.50 29.56 -2.57
CA LYS A 190 -17.60 28.66 -2.16
C LYS A 190 -18.42 28.12 -3.35
N GLU A 191 -18.34 28.74 -4.52
CA GLU A 191 -19.17 28.40 -5.69
C GLU A 191 -18.43 27.62 -6.79
N LYS A 192 -17.10 27.49 -6.73
CA LYS A 192 -16.28 26.90 -7.81
C LYS A 192 -15.47 25.71 -7.30
N SER A 193 -15.70 24.51 -7.86
CA SER A 193 -14.75 23.41 -7.75
C SER A 193 -13.50 23.77 -8.55
N MET A 194 -12.40 24.06 -7.86
CA MET A 194 -11.11 24.43 -8.46
C MET A 194 -10.10 23.30 -8.27
N SER A 195 -9.34 22.98 -9.32
CA SER A 195 -8.25 22.02 -9.19
C SER A 195 -7.06 22.64 -8.45
N PHE A 196 -6.25 21.83 -7.79
CA PHE A 196 -5.04 22.32 -7.12
C PHE A 196 -4.08 23.00 -8.11
N SER A 197 -4.02 22.52 -9.35
CA SER A 197 -3.18 23.10 -10.40
C SER A 197 -3.62 24.52 -10.80
N ASP A 198 -4.94 24.74 -10.91
CA ASP A 198 -5.47 26.06 -11.26
C ASP A 198 -5.25 27.05 -10.11
N PHE A 199 -5.52 26.61 -8.88
CA PHE A 199 -5.25 27.39 -7.68
C PHE A 199 -3.77 27.80 -7.57
N HIS A 200 -2.88 26.86 -7.84
CA HIS A 200 -1.44 27.09 -7.81
C HIS A 200 -1.04 28.22 -8.79
N ALA A 201 -1.57 28.19 -10.01
CA ALA A 201 -1.34 29.23 -11.01
C ALA A 201 -1.90 30.60 -10.58
N GLU A 202 -3.12 30.64 -10.03
CA GLU A 202 -3.72 31.89 -9.53
C GLU A 202 -2.90 32.52 -8.39
N LEU A 203 -2.43 31.70 -7.44
CA LEU A 203 -1.64 32.15 -6.31
C LEU A 203 -0.26 32.69 -6.75
N LEU A 204 0.39 32.04 -7.71
CA LEU A 204 1.66 32.56 -8.27
C LEU A 204 1.47 33.84 -9.07
N ASN A 205 0.38 33.96 -9.82
CA ASN A 205 0.07 35.20 -10.53
C ASN A 205 -0.13 36.37 -9.56
N TYR A 206 -0.75 36.13 -8.41
CA TYR A 206 -0.90 37.14 -7.36
C TYR A 206 0.45 37.55 -6.74
N ASP A 207 1.39 36.62 -6.54
CA ASP A 207 2.72 36.91 -5.99
C ASP A 207 3.57 37.80 -6.92
N LEU A 208 3.26 37.81 -8.22
CA LEU A 208 3.96 38.62 -9.24
C LEU A 208 3.37 40.03 -9.42
N MET A 209 2.24 40.36 -8.80
CA MET A 209 1.54 41.65 -8.90
C MET A 209 1.95 42.62 -7.80
#